data_AF-A0A7T6XF67-F1
#
_entry.id   AF-A0A7T6XF67-F1
#
_cell.length_a   1.000
_cell.length_b   1.000
_cell.length_c   1.000
_cell.angle_alpha   90.00
_cell.angle_beta   90.00
_cell.angle_gamma   90.00
#
_symmetry.space_group_name_H-M   'P 1'
#
loop_
_entity.id
_entity.type
_entity.pdbx_description
1 polymer ?
#
loop_
_entity_poly.entity_id
_entity_poly.type
_entity_poly.pdbx_seq_one_letter_code
_entity_poly.pdbx_strand_id
1 'polypeptide(L)'
;MPPKKNTSKSVEASTETVKRSTRVRTTARQATVTKTEKPLKESTKPAKSAPKPDAKQAAKSTKKSTKSTEKPSKMSSIKSTSATKKRKADEDEEKPREIKRSRVAQPRQPKPKAKVVINEAPKTKLNVFVCGEGSSGELGLGTAKNVIDVKRPRLNKLLSAEEVGVVQVAVGGMHCLALTYDNKIFSWGVNDQGALGRETEWDGGYKDIENDSDSESDDEDSGLNPRESIPTAIPATAFPEGTVFVEVAAADSASFALTDDGLVYGWGTFRSNDGILGFDASSRVQTTPTLISSLKKITHLTCGANHVLALNDQGRVFSWGSGQQNQLGRRIVERNRLNGLQPREFGLPKNIVHIGSGSYHSFAVHTTGNVYSWGLNSFGATALREGAGDDEAAIVHPTLVESLSNRDISQICGGAHHSVAIAGDGECLVWGRLDGFQSGLKIDTLSDDAVIKDERDRPRILIAPTPVPDIKAKVVAAASDHSLAIDAEGRAWSWGFSATYQTGQGTQDDIEVATVIDNTATRGKKLNWAGAGGQFSVFTEPASV
;
A
#
# COMPACT_ATOMS: atom_id res chain seq x y z
N MET A 1 -87.29 -32.31 -32.27
CA MET A 1 -85.88 -32.78 -32.26
C MET A 1 -85.25 -32.34 -30.94
N PRO A 2 -84.63 -33.25 -30.16
CA PRO A 2 -84.29 -33.05 -28.75
C PRO A 2 -82.78 -32.71 -28.54
N PRO A 3 -82.23 -32.62 -27.31
CA PRO A 3 -82.56 -31.70 -26.22
C PRO A 3 -81.33 -31.14 -25.40
N LYS A 4 -81.61 -30.20 -24.48
CA LYS A 4 -81.13 -30.04 -23.06
C LYS A 4 -79.65 -30.31 -22.65
N LYS A 5 -79.07 -29.40 -21.85
CA LYS A 5 -78.74 -29.52 -20.38
C LYS A 5 -77.75 -28.42 -19.94
N ASN A 6 -78.11 -27.59 -18.95
CA ASN A 6 -77.69 -27.62 -17.52
C ASN A 6 -76.21 -27.26 -17.29
N THR A 7 -75.74 -26.53 -16.27
CA THR A 7 -76.28 -25.76 -15.13
C THR A 7 -75.03 -25.22 -14.38
N SER A 8 -75.12 -24.02 -13.81
CA SER A 8 -74.48 -23.52 -12.57
C SER A 8 -73.17 -24.13 -12.04
N LYS A 9 -72.19 -23.27 -11.70
CA LYS A 9 -71.75 -23.05 -10.30
C LYS A 9 -70.74 -21.90 -10.19
N SER A 10 -71.12 -20.88 -9.43
CA SER A 10 -70.25 -20.01 -8.63
C SER A 10 -69.89 -20.72 -7.30
N VAL A 11 -69.12 -20.02 -6.43
CA VAL A 11 -68.73 -20.35 -5.03
C VAL A 11 -67.34 -21.01 -4.97
N GLU A 12 -66.32 -20.55 -4.22
CA GLU A 12 -66.20 -19.62 -3.09
C GLU A 12 -64.74 -19.15 -2.94
N ALA A 13 -64.56 -18.04 -2.24
CA ALA A 13 -63.29 -17.62 -1.65
C ALA A 13 -63.09 -18.30 -0.29
N SER A 14 -61.85 -18.67 0.06
CA SER A 14 -61.36 -18.67 1.45
C SER A 14 -59.85 -18.94 1.54
N THR A 15 -59.18 -17.96 2.13
CA THR A 15 -58.00 -18.02 3.01
C THR A 15 -57.49 -19.40 3.45
N GLU A 16 -56.18 -19.63 3.34
CA GLU A 16 -55.27 -19.74 4.51
C GLU A 16 -53.79 -19.85 4.09
N THR A 17 -52.97 -19.18 4.90
CA THR A 17 -51.55 -19.34 5.18
C THR A 17 -50.85 -20.62 4.72
N VAL A 18 -49.57 -20.51 4.30
CA VAL A 18 -48.46 -21.31 4.88
C VAL A 18 -47.07 -20.92 4.31
N LYS A 19 -46.16 -20.68 5.26
CA LYS A 19 -44.69 -20.84 5.27
C LYS A 19 -43.78 -19.88 4.50
N ARG A 20 -43.38 -18.86 5.26
CA ARG A 20 -42.00 -18.39 5.46
C ARG A 20 -41.00 -19.57 5.31
N SER A 21 -40.24 -19.61 4.22
CA SER A 21 -39.06 -20.47 4.11
C SER A 21 -37.81 -19.64 4.40
N THR A 22 -37.16 -19.98 5.49
CA THR A 22 -35.79 -19.62 5.85
C THR A 22 -34.85 -19.81 4.66
N ARG A 23 -34.29 -18.71 4.13
CA ARG A 23 -33.17 -18.78 3.19
C ARG A 23 -31.89 -18.84 4.02
N VAL A 24 -31.23 -19.98 3.91
CA VAL A 24 -29.99 -20.31 4.60
C VAL A 24 -28.87 -19.36 4.19
N ARG A 25 -28.24 -18.79 5.22
CA ARG A 25 -26.97 -18.07 5.24
C ARG A 25 -25.91 -18.91 4.51
N THR A 26 -25.48 -18.51 3.32
CA THR A 26 -24.30 -19.08 2.67
C THR A 26 -23.06 -18.55 3.37
N THR A 27 -22.53 -19.36 4.28
CA THR A 27 -21.21 -19.21 4.86
C THR A 27 -20.14 -19.43 3.79
N ALA A 28 -19.14 -18.54 3.79
CA ALA A 28 -17.89 -18.73 3.07
C ALA A 28 -17.27 -20.07 3.49
N ARG A 29 -17.13 -20.99 2.54
CA ARG A 29 -16.44 -22.26 2.76
C ARG A 29 -14.94 -22.03 2.63
N GLN A 30 -14.26 -22.13 3.77
CA GLN A 30 -12.84 -22.47 3.86
C GLN A 30 -12.55 -23.72 3.01
N ALA A 31 -11.54 -23.63 2.15
CA ALA A 31 -11.01 -24.78 1.42
C ALA A 31 -10.11 -25.60 2.37
N THR A 32 -10.71 -26.58 3.03
CA THR A 32 -9.99 -27.63 3.75
C THR A 32 -9.46 -28.66 2.75
N VAL A 33 -8.13 -28.79 2.65
CA VAL A 33 -7.48 -29.81 1.82
C VAL A 33 -7.63 -31.17 2.50
N THR A 34 -8.61 -31.95 2.08
CA THR A 34 -8.75 -33.37 2.46
C THR A 34 -7.82 -34.21 1.59
N LYS A 35 -6.75 -34.74 2.22
CA LYS A 35 -5.96 -35.86 1.71
C LYS A 35 -6.89 -37.00 1.27
N THR A 36 -6.83 -37.37 0.00
CA THR A 36 -7.37 -38.65 -0.46
C THR A 36 -6.21 -39.63 -0.59
N GLU A 37 -6.18 -40.59 0.33
CA GLU A 37 -5.32 -41.77 0.28
C GLU A 37 -5.71 -42.64 -0.93
N LYS A 38 -4.70 -43.13 -1.65
CA LYS A 38 -4.82 -44.29 -2.54
C LYS A 38 -4.11 -45.49 -1.88
N PRO A 39 -4.63 -46.71 -2.03
CA PRO A 39 -4.26 -47.82 -1.17
C PRO A 39 -2.95 -48.50 -1.59
N LEU A 40 -2.22 -48.97 -0.57
CA LEU A 40 -1.02 -49.80 -0.63
C LEU A 40 -1.30 -51.17 -1.28
N LYS A 41 -0.37 -51.60 -2.15
CA LYS A 41 -0.07 -53.01 -2.42
C LYS A 41 1.44 -53.25 -2.31
N GLU A 42 1.87 -53.81 -1.18
CA GLU A 42 3.05 -54.71 -1.07
C GLU A 42 2.55 -56.14 -1.29
N SER A 43 3.27 -57.17 -1.77
CA SER A 43 4.68 -57.50 -1.95
C SER A 43 4.76 -58.60 -3.05
N THR A 44 5.85 -58.79 -3.82
CA THR A 44 6.92 -59.74 -3.48
C THR A 44 8.07 -59.68 -4.53
N LYS A 45 9.30 -59.80 -4.01
CA LYS A 45 10.64 -59.92 -4.66
C LYS A 45 10.78 -61.27 -5.44
N PRO A 46 11.78 -61.52 -6.34
CA PRO A 46 13.21 -61.42 -5.99
C PRO A 46 14.29 -61.11 -7.07
N ALA A 47 15.42 -60.61 -6.55
CA ALA A 47 16.84 -60.87 -6.85
C ALA A 47 17.38 -60.90 -8.30
N LYS A 48 18.43 -60.12 -8.59
CA LYS A 48 19.84 -60.60 -8.64
C LYS A 48 20.85 -59.48 -8.93
N SER A 49 22.03 -59.69 -8.38
CA SER A 49 23.24 -58.86 -8.34
C SER A 49 24.09 -58.89 -9.61
N ALA A 50 24.87 -57.81 -9.77
CA ALA A 50 25.97 -57.46 -10.68
C ALA A 50 26.81 -58.59 -11.35
N PRO A 51 27.60 -58.24 -12.39
CA PRO A 51 29.01 -57.91 -12.12
C PRO A 51 29.65 -56.82 -13.01
N LYS A 52 30.82 -56.33 -12.56
CA LYS A 52 31.87 -55.58 -13.32
C LYS A 52 32.50 -56.44 -14.44
N PRO A 53 33.33 -55.86 -15.33
CA PRO A 53 34.81 -55.85 -15.18
C PRO A 53 35.44 -54.47 -15.47
N ASP A 54 36.51 -53.97 -14.83
CA ASP A 54 37.97 -54.31 -14.91
C ASP A 54 38.56 -54.14 -16.34
N ALA A 55 39.76 -53.58 -16.62
CA ALA A 55 40.82 -52.90 -15.87
C ALA A 55 41.91 -52.39 -16.87
N LYS A 56 42.88 -51.59 -16.37
CA LYS A 56 44.28 -51.40 -16.86
C LYS A 56 44.48 -50.58 -18.16
N GLN A 57 45.56 -49.80 -18.38
CA GLN A 57 46.84 -49.59 -17.70
C GLN A 57 47.56 -48.36 -18.33
N ALA A 58 48.51 -47.80 -17.56
CA ALA A 58 49.86 -47.36 -17.98
C ALA A 58 50.23 -45.88 -17.69
N ALA A 59 51.36 -45.77 -17.00
CA ALA A 59 52.05 -44.58 -16.52
C ALA A 59 53.25 -44.21 -17.41
N LYS A 60 53.71 -42.94 -17.33
CA LYS A 60 55.11 -42.42 -17.41
C LYS A 60 55.07 -40.87 -17.37
N SER A 61 55.54 -40.19 -16.31
CA SER A 61 56.92 -39.67 -16.05
C SER A 61 57.41 -38.62 -17.09
N THR A 62 57.98 -37.43 -16.81
CA THR A 62 58.72 -36.92 -15.63
C THR A 62 59.08 -35.40 -15.75
N LYS A 63 59.31 -34.74 -14.57
CA LYS A 63 60.22 -33.58 -14.24
C LYS A 63 59.78 -32.13 -14.61
N LYS A 64 59.94 -31.06 -13.79
CA LYS A 64 60.61 -30.79 -12.47
C LYS A 64 60.26 -29.38 -11.91
N SER A 65 60.29 -29.23 -10.57
CA SER A 65 60.67 -28.07 -9.68
C SER A 65 59.86 -26.74 -9.69
N THR A 66 59.59 -25.99 -8.60
CA THR A 66 60.04 -25.97 -7.17
C THR A 66 59.22 -24.95 -6.32
N LYS A 67 59.05 -25.28 -5.01
CA LYS A 67 58.99 -24.46 -3.75
C LYS A 67 57.87 -23.40 -3.55
N SER A 68 56.93 -23.54 -2.59
CA SER A 68 56.97 -23.45 -1.09
C SER A 68 57.20 -22.01 -0.56
N THR A 69 56.42 -21.40 0.34
CA THR A 69 56.09 -21.81 1.74
C THR A 69 54.99 -20.93 2.39
N GLU A 70 54.44 -21.44 3.49
CA GLU A 70 53.34 -20.96 4.36
C GLU A 70 53.66 -19.84 5.38
N LYS A 71 52.57 -19.30 5.97
CA LYS A 71 52.35 -18.48 7.20
C LYS A 71 52.80 -19.18 8.53
N PRO A 72 52.54 -18.70 9.79
CA PRO A 72 52.17 -17.37 10.38
C PRO A 72 52.91 -17.01 11.73
N SER A 73 52.50 -15.89 12.37
CA SER A 73 52.22 -15.70 13.83
C SER A 73 53.07 -14.71 14.67
N LYS A 74 52.59 -14.44 15.91
CA LYS A 74 52.56 -13.19 16.72
C LYS A 74 53.73 -12.95 17.71
N MET A 75 53.86 -11.66 18.09
CA MET A 75 54.13 -11.03 19.42
C MET A 75 55.54 -10.98 20.08
N SER A 76 55.88 -9.73 20.49
CA SER A 76 56.68 -9.27 21.67
C SER A 76 58.21 -9.51 21.60
N SER A 77 59.16 -8.72 22.14
CA SER A 77 59.21 -7.52 22.99
C SER A 77 60.68 -6.98 23.08
N ILE A 78 60.85 -5.69 23.46
CA ILE A 78 61.90 -5.11 24.35
C ILE A 78 63.40 -4.92 23.92
N LYS A 79 63.76 -3.62 23.83
CA LYS A 79 64.89 -2.80 24.36
C LYS A 79 66.40 -2.99 24.03
N SER A 80 67.01 -1.79 23.93
CA SER A 80 68.34 -1.31 24.39
C SER A 80 69.51 -1.48 23.39
N THR A 81 70.50 -0.58 23.22
CA THR A 81 71.16 0.48 24.04
C THR A 81 71.98 1.43 23.11
N SER A 82 72.04 2.75 23.41
CA SER A 82 73.21 3.65 23.71
C SER A 82 74.40 3.70 22.71
N ALA A 83 75.20 4.76 22.46
CA ALA A 83 75.58 6.04 23.09
C ALA A 83 76.15 6.99 21.97
N THR A 84 76.52 8.28 22.12
CA THR A 84 77.66 8.80 22.92
C THR A 84 77.82 10.36 22.86
N LYS A 85 77.99 11.01 24.05
CA LYS A 85 78.92 12.12 24.48
C LYS A 85 78.89 13.54 23.81
N LYS A 86 79.14 14.70 24.47
CA LYS A 86 79.75 15.08 25.80
C LYS A 86 79.58 16.60 26.14
N ARG A 87 79.22 16.91 27.42
CA ARG A 87 79.63 17.96 28.43
C ARG A 87 79.92 19.43 28.01
N LYS A 88 79.55 20.49 28.77
CA LYS A 88 79.87 20.85 30.19
C LYS A 88 78.97 22.02 30.69
N ALA A 89 78.82 22.18 32.01
CA ALA A 89 78.00 23.19 32.72
C ALA A 89 78.87 24.19 33.51
N ASP A 90 78.34 25.39 33.79
CA ASP A 90 78.57 26.19 35.01
C ASP A 90 77.41 27.21 35.21
N GLU A 91 77.17 27.56 36.47
CA GLU A 91 75.93 28.10 37.08
C GLU A 91 75.91 29.66 37.26
N ASP A 92 74.75 30.13 37.78
CA ASP A 92 74.39 31.45 38.36
C ASP A 92 73.99 32.59 37.40
N GLU A 93 72.91 33.37 37.59
CA GLU A 93 71.79 33.44 38.55
C GLU A 93 70.76 34.42 37.91
N GLU A 94 69.44 34.12 37.81
CA GLU A 94 68.37 35.13 37.99
C GLU A 94 66.93 34.58 37.84
N LYS A 95 66.21 34.63 38.97
CA LYS A 95 64.77 34.85 39.27
C LYS A 95 63.64 34.56 38.24
N PRO A 96 62.47 34.10 38.71
CA PRO A 96 61.57 33.21 37.97
C PRO A 96 60.72 33.91 36.89
N ARG A 97 60.67 33.34 35.69
CA ARG A 97 59.68 33.69 34.64
C ARG A 97 58.52 32.70 34.65
N GLU A 98 57.32 33.24 34.75
CA GLU A 98 56.04 32.54 34.72
C GLU A 98 55.88 31.61 33.51
N ILE A 99 55.28 30.45 33.77
CA ILE A 99 54.95 29.41 32.81
C ILE A 99 53.91 29.96 31.81
N LYS A 100 54.32 30.22 30.57
CA LYS A 100 53.38 30.38 29.46
C LYS A 100 52.71 29.03 29.18
N ARG A 101 51.48 28.87 29.66
CA ARG A 101 50.59 27.79 29.21
C ARG A 101 50.37 27.92 27.71
N SER A 102 50.80 26.92 26.96
CA SER A 102 50.41 26.74 25.56
C SER A 102 48.90 26.61 25.48
N ARG A 103 48.25 27.55 24.79
CA ARG A 103 46.80 27.52 24.56
C ARG A 103 46.51 26.41 23.56
N VAL A 104 46.09 25.25 24.06
CA VAL A 104 45.54 24.16 23.25
C VAL A 104 44.33 24.73 22.51
N ALA A 105 44.43 24.87 21.18
CA ALA A 105 43.29 25.20 20.35
C ALA A 105 42.31 24.02 20.40
N GLN A 106 41.17 24.21 21.05
CA GLN A 106 40.08 23.25 20.97
C GLN A 106 39.70 23.08 19.49
N PRO A 107 39.52 21.84 19.01
CA PRO A 107 39.00 21.62 17.66
C PRO A 107 37.64 22.31 17.57
N ARG A 108 37.51 23.28 16.67
CA ARG A 108 36.22 23.90 16.36
C ARG A 108 35.28 22.77 15.96
N GLN A 109 34.25 22.51 16.76
CA GLN A 109 33.18 21.63 16.35
C GLN A 109 32.63 22.17 15.02
N PRO A 110 32.51 21.32 13.98
CA PRO A 110 31.92 21.77 12.73
C PRO A 110 30.53 22.31 13.05
N LYS A 111 30.29 23.59 12.74
CA LYS A 111 28.96 24.17 12.85
C LYS A 111 27.99 23.23 12.10
N PRO A 112 26.87 22.81 12.71
CA PRO A 112 25.91 21.95 12.02
C PRO A 112 25.52 22.66 10.73
N LYS A 113 25.71 21.98 9.59
CA LYS A 113 25.28 22.51 8.30
C LYS A 113 23.78 22.77 8.40
N ALA A 114 23.33 23.93 7.93
CA ALA A 114 21.90 24.24 7.89
C ALA A 114 21.17 23.12 7.13
N LYS A 115 20.11 22.59 7.73
CA LYS A 115 19.26 21.56 7.12
C LYS A 115 18.67 22.12 5.84
N VAL A 116 18.89 21.43 4.72
CA VAL A 116 18.34 21.83 3.42
C VAL A 116 16.93 21.27 3.31
N VAL A 117 15.94 22.13 3.53
CA VAL A 117 14.52 21.85 3.33
C VAL A 117 14.23 21.80 1.84
N ILE A 118 13.62 20.71 1.36
CA ILE A 118 13.23 20.50 -0.03
C ILE A 118 11.73 20.27 -0.21
N ASN A 119 11.03 19.89 0.87
CA ASN A 119 9.59 19.69 0.89
C ASN A 119 8.96 20.58 1.97
N GLU A 120 7.74 21.06 1.73
CA GLU A 120 7.02 21.90 2.69
C GLU A 120 5.89 21.11 3.37
N ALA A 121 5.76 21.26 4.69
CA ALA A 121 4.68 20.61 5.42
C ALA A 121 3.31 21.25 5.10
N PRO A 122 2.25 20.45 4.90
CA PRO A 122 0.90 20.97 4.71
C PRO A 122 0.41 21.69 5.98
N LYS A 123 -0.30 22.81 5.79
CA LYS A 123 -0.72 23.71 6.88
C LYS A 123 -2.23 23.80 7.07
N THR A 124 -3.00 23.33 6.09
CA THR A 124 -4.46 23.41 6.11
C THR A 124 -5.02 22.29 6.96
N LYS A 125 -5.62 22.63 8.09
CA LYS A 125 -6.33 21.66 8.93
C LYS A 125 -7.56 21.12 8.19
N LEU A 126 -7.91 19.86 8.45
CA LEU A 126 -8.92 19.12 7.71
C LEU A 126 -9.99 18.54 8.65
N ASN A 127 -11.24 18.58 8.22
CA ASN A 127 -12.30 17.73 8.72
C ASN A 127 -12.22 16.38 7.99
N VAL A 128 -12.25 15.27 8.72
CA VAL A 128 -12.13 13.92 8.16
C VAL A 128 -13.47 13.21 8.21
N PHE A 129 -13.93 12.68 7.08
CA PHE A 129 -15.16 11.90 6.95
C PHE A 129 -14.82 10.48 6.51
N VAL A 130 -15.55 9.49 7.02
CA VAL A 130 -15.31 8.07 6.72
C VAL A 130 -16.62 7.35 6.36
N CYS A 131 -16.56 6.36 5.48
CA CYS A 131 -17.65 5.42 5.21
C CYS A 131 -17.13 4.05 4.77
N GLY A 132 -17.99 3.05 4.77
CA GLY A 132 -17.66 1.66 4.47
C GLY A 132 -17.78 0.77 5.70
N GLU A 133 -17.03 -0.32 5.69
CA GLU A 133 -16.93 -1.27 6.79
C GLU A 133 -15.64 -1.05 7.58
N GLY A 134 -15.77 -1.04 8.91
CA GLY A 134 -14.70 -0.83 9.88
C GLY A 134 -14.61 -1.96 10.90
N SER A 135 -14.86 -3.20 10.49
CA SER A 135 -14.90 -4.38 11.37
C SER A 135 -13.56 -4.71 12.03
N SER A 136 -12.47 -4.08 11.57
CA SER A 136 -11.14 -4.13 12.17
C SER A 136 -10.61 -2.74 12.55
N GLY A 137 -11.51 -1.76 12.75
CA GLY A 137 -11.16 -0.41 13.19
C GLY A 137 -10.72 0.55 12.09
N GLU A 138 -10.84 0.20 10.82
CA GLU A 138 -10.37 0.99 9.66
C GLU A 138 -11.00 2.37 9.55
N LEU A 139 -12.23 2.53 10.05
CA LEU A 139 -12.95 3.80 10.06
C LEU A 139 -12.44 4.77 11.14
N GLY A 140 -11.67 4.29 12.12
CA GLY A 140 -11.08 5.15 13.15
C GLY A 140 -12.12 5.83 14.04
N LEU A 141 -13.28 5.22 14.23
CA LEU A 141 -14.41 5.79 14.99
C LEU A 141 -14.46 5.30 16.45
N GLY A 142 -13.43 4.58 16.90
CA GLY A 142 -13.37 3.98 18.22
C GLY A 142 -14.31 2.79 18.40
N THR A 143 -14.73 2.56 19.64
CA THR A 143 -15.47 1.35 20.02
C THR A 143 -16.97 1.57 20.20
N ALA A 144 -17.49 2.76 19.91
CA ALA A 144 -18.90 3.08 20.11
C ALA A 144 -19.86 2.22 19.26
N LYS A 145 -21.14 2.15 19.64
CA LYS A 145 -22.17 1.48 18.84
C LYS A 145 -22.31 2.08 17.42
N ASN A 146 -22.64 1.24 16.45
CA ASN A 146 -22.89 1.62 15.04
C ASN A 146 -21.69 2.29 14.34
N VAL A 147 -20.47 1.91 14.70
CA VAL A 147 -19.23 2.40 14.08
C VAL A 147 -18.62 1.44 13.06
N ILE A 148 -19.10 0.18 13.01
CA ILE A 148 -18.60 -0.84 12.06
C ILE A 148 -19.12 -0.54 10.65
N ASP A 149 -20.44 -0.44 10.47
CA ASP A 149 -21.04 -0.20 9.15
C ASP A 149 -21.47 1.26 9.00
N VAL A 150 -20.66 2.05 8.29
CA VAL A 150 -20.94 3.46 8.04
C VAL A 150 -21.36 3.66 6.59
N LYS A 151 -22.67 3.61 6.37
CA LYS A 151 -23.27 3.53 5.02
C LYS A 151 -23.08 4.78 4.15
N ARG A 152 -22.84 5.93 4.76
CA ARG A 152 -22.63 7.23 4.10
C ARG A 152 -21.56 8.01 4.86
N PRO A 153 -20.82 8.94 4.22
CA PRO A 153 -19.74 9.68 4.88
C PRO A 153 -20.15 10.28 6.23
N ARG A 154 -19.44 9.91 7.29
CA ARG A 154 -19.65 10.38 8.65
C ARG A 154 -18.43 11.14 9.12
N LEU A 155 -18.62 12.32 9.71
CA LEU A 155 -17.54 13.08 10.32
C LEU A 155 -16.91 12.28 11.46
N ASN A 156 -15.59 12.10 11.42
CA ASN A 156 -14.82 11.48 12.47
C ASN A 156 -14.46 12.52 13.54
N LYS A 157 -15.19 12.50 14.66
CA LYS A 157 -14.99 13.44 15.78
C LYS A 157 -13.68 13.20 16.54
N LEU A 158 -13.12 11.98 16.47
CA LEU A 158 -11.84 11.65 17.10
C LEU A 158 -10.65 12.29 16.36
N LEU A 159 -10.89 12.83 15.16
CA LEU A 159 -9.94 13.58 14.35
C LEU A 159 -10.40 15.03 14.18
N SER A 160 -10.91 15.65 15.24
CA SER A 160 -11.39 17.03 15.20
C SER A 160 -10.29 17.99 14.72
N ALA A 161 -10.62 18.91 13.81
CA ALA A 161 -9.65 19.87 13.28
C ALA A 161 -9.13 20.83 14.36
N GLU A 162 -9.94 21.10 15.39
CA GLU A 162 -9.57 21.97 16.50
C GLU A 162 -8.52 21.32 17.40
N GLU A 163 -8.78 20.10 17.88
CA GLU A 163 -7.95 19.44 18.90
C GLU A 163 -6.79 18.64 18.28
N VAL A 164 -7.05 17.89 17.19
CA VAL A 164 -6.05 17.04 16.53
C VAL A 164 -5.37 17.77 15.39
N GLY A 165 -6.14 18.51 14.59
CA GLY A 165 -5.59 19.33 13.50
C GLY A 165 -4.90 18.52 12.42
N VAL A 166 -5.55 17.49 11.89
CA VAL A 166 -5.07 16.71 10.73
C VAL A 166 -4.84 17.62 9.52
N VAL A 167 -3.72 17.47 8.83
CA VAL A 167 -3.35 18.23 7.61
C VAL A 167 -3.19 17.35 6.38
N GLN A 168 -3.04 16.03 6.56
CA GLN A 168 -3.02 15.05 5.48
C GLN A 168 -3.47 13.68 6.01
N VAL A 169 -4.13 12.89 5.17
CA VAL A 169 -4.47 11.49 5.44
C VAL A 169 -3.89 10.62 4.32
N ALA A 170 -3.41 9.42 4.65
CA ALA A 170 -3.10 8.35 3.72
C ALA A 170 -3.91 7.11 4.08
N VAL A 171 -4.50 6.48 3.07
CA VAL A 171 -5.38 5.33 3.22
C VAL A 171 -4.69 4.11 2.61
N GLY A 172 -4.45 3.10 3.43
CA GLY A 172 -3.95 1.80 3.01
C GLY A 172 -5.09 0.80 2.78
N GLY A 173 -4.73 -0.47 2.62
CA GLY A 173 -5.73 -1.53 2.42
C GLY A 173 -6.68 -1.71 3.61
N MET A 174 -6.15 -1.74 4.83
CA MET A 174 -6.93 -1.97 6.07
C MET A 174 -6.48 -1.06 7.23
N HIS A 175 -5.78 0.03 6.94
CA HIS A 175 -5.35 0.99 7.95
C HIS A 175 -5.18 2.38 7.34
N CYS A 176 -5.03 3.38 8.19
CA CYS A 176 -4.78 4.75 7.78
C CYS A 176 -3.65 5.37 8.59
N LEU A 177 -3.05 6.40 7.99
CA LEU A 177 -2.14 7.34 8.63
C LEU A 177 -2.71 8.75 8.49
N ALA A 178 -2.48 9.60 9.49
CA ALA A 178 -2.74 11.02 9.40
C ALA A 178 -1.53 11.83 9.89
N LEU A 179 -1.14 12.84 9.14
CA LEU A 179 -0.19 13.86 9.57
C LEU A 179 -0.95 15.02 10.19
N THR A 180 -0.52 15.50 11.35
CA THR A 180 -1.13 16.64 12.06
C THR A 180 -0.32 17.92 11.92
N TYR A 181 -0.98 19.06 12.14
CA TYR A 181 -0.37 20.39 12.07
C TYR A 181 0.78 20.57 13.06
N ASP A 182 0.72 19.90 14.22
CA ASP A 182 1.78 19.87 15.23
C ASP A 182 2.83 18.77 14.96
N ASN A 183 2.89 18.26 13.73
CA ASN A 183 3.92 17.36 13.22
C ASN A 183 3.95 15.98 13.91
N LYS A 184 2.78 15.43 14.24
CA LYS A 184 2.61 14.05 14.72
C LYS A 184 2.02 13.18 13.60
N ILE A 185 2.32 11.89 13.67
CA ILE A 185 1.73 10.88 12.80
C ILE A 185 0.76 10.04 13.65
N PHE A 186 -0.51 10.10 13.31
CA PHE A 186 -1.56 9.25 13.87
C PHE A 186 -1.76 8.03 12.98
N SER A 187 -2.13 6.92 13.60
CA SER A 187 -2.43 5.67 12.89
C SER A 187 -3.62 4.93 13.53
N TRP A 188 -4.40 4.22 12.72
CA TRP A 188 -5.52 3.36 13.14
C TRP A 188 -5.85 2.31 12.08
N GLY A 189 -6.63 1.29 12.45
CA GLY A 189 -6.95 0.11 11.63
C GLY A 189 -6.14 -1.12 12.02
N VAL A 190 -5.97 -2.07 11.10
CA VAL A 190 -5.35 -3.37 11.38
C VAL A 190 -3.86 -3.23 11.74
N ASN A 191 -3.44 -3.87 12.84
CA ASN A 191 -2.03 -3.88 13.26
C ASN A 191 -1.36 -5.26 13.34
N ASP A 192 -1.98 -6.33 12.81
CA ASP A 192 -1.44 -7.70 12.81
C ASP A 192 0.01 -7.79 12.32
N GLN A 193 0.41 -6.90 11.41
CA GLN A 193 1.74 -6.85 10.82
C GLN A 193 2.48 -5.55 11.12
N GLY A 194 2.13 -4.87 12.23
CA GLY A 194 2.83 -3.67 12.69
C GLY A 194 2.63 -2.44 11.81
N ALA A 195 1.62 -2.41 10.93
CA ALA A 195 1.37 -1.32 9.99
C ALA A 195 1.05 0.02 10.68
N LEU A 196 0.65 0.00 11.96
CA LEU A 196 0.38 1.22 12.72
C LEU A 196 1.63 1.85 13.35
N GLY A 197 2.75 1.13 13.41
CA GLY A 197 4.03 1.67 13.91
C GLY A 197 4.06 1.93 15.42
N ARG A 198 3.10 1.38 16.16
CA ARG A 198 2.91 1.54 17.60
C ARG A 198 2.31 0.27 18.20
N GLU A 199 2.44 0.12 19.51
CA GLU A 199 1.88 -1.01 20.26
C GLU A 199 0.36 -0.94 20.34
N THR A 200 -0.30 -2.08 20.09
CA THR A 200 -1.77 -2.19 20.14
C THR A 200 -2.28 -3.43 20.87
N GLU A 201 -1.41 -4.10 21.63
CA GLU A 201 -1.83 -5.24 22.44
C GLU A 201 -2.99 -4.85 23.36
N TRP A 202 -4.00 -5.72 23.37
CA TRP A 202 -5.22 -5.57 24.14
C TRP A 202 -5.72 -6.94 24.53
N ASP A 203 -5.87 -7.17 25.84
CA ASP A 203 -6.26 -8.46 26.40
C ASP A 203 -7.72 -8.86 26.12
N GLY A 204 -8.46 -8.02 25.37
CA GLY A 204 -9.77 -8.36 24.79
C GLY A 204 -10.69 -9.02 25.80
N GLY A 205 -11.18 -8.26 26.78
CA GLY A 205 -11.98 -8.78 27.89
C GLY A 205 -12.99 -9.83 27.41
N TYR A 206 -12.89 -11.04 27.95
CA TYR A 206 -13.71 -12.18 27.55
C TYR A 206 -15.20 -11.80 27.60
N LYS A 207 -15.89 -11.79 26.45
CA LYS A 207 -17.36 -11.85 26.43
C LYS A 207 -17.74 -13.32 26.55
N ASP A 208 -18.23 -13.71 27.72
CA ASP A 208 -18.77 -15.05 27.94
C ASP A 208 -19.90 -15.32 26.94
N ILE A 209 -19.75 -16.39 26.15
CA ILE A 209 -20.75 -16.86 25.17
C ILE A 209 -21.92 -17.58 25.86
N GLU A 210 -21.93 -17.68 27.18
CA GLU A 210 -23.01 -18.30 27.94
C GLU A 210 -24.19 -17.34 28.17
N ASN A 211 -24.88 -16.95 27.10
CA ASN A 211 -26.32 -16.72 27.14
C ASN A 211 -26.95 -16.75 25.74
N ASP A 212 -27.20 -17.98 25.24
CA ASP A 212 -28.24 -18.23 24.25
C ASP A 212 -29.61 -18.00 24.92
N SER A 213 -30.02 -16.73 25.00
CA SER A 213 -31.37 -16.31 25.31
C SER A 213 -31.59 -14.97 24.63
N ASP A 214 -32.67 -14.86 23.87
CA ASP A 214 -33.16 -13.71 23.10
C ASP A 214 -33.25 -12.37 23.87
N SER A 215 -32.12 -11.82 24.33
CA SER A 215 -32.02 -10.46 24.83
C SER A 215 -31.06 -9.68 23.95
N GLU A 216 -31.62 -8.72 23.21
CA GLU A 216 -30.91 -7.54 22.68
C GLU A 216 -29.95 -7.04 23.77
N SER A 217 -28.66 -7.39 23.72
CA SER A 217 -27.71 -6.84 24.69
C SER A 217 -27.52 -5.36 24.34
N ASP A 218 -27.89 -4.51 25.29
CA ASP A 218 -27.61 -3.08 25.34
C ASP A 218 -26.09 -2.81 25.51
N ASP A 219 -25.23 -3.57 24.82
CA ASP A 219 -23.81 -3.30 24.79
C ASP A 219 -23.58 -2.01 23.99
N GLU A 220 -23.15 -0.95 24.67
CA GLU A 220 -22.74 0.32 24.05
C GLU A 220 -21.43 0.20 23.24
N ASP A 221 -20.79 -0.97 23.29
CA ASP A 221 -19.46 -1.27 22.73
C ASP A 221 -19.53 -2.28 21.56
N SER A 222 -18.94 -1.88 20.44
CA SER A 222 -18.75 -2.66 19.20
C SER A 222 -17.85 -3.89 19.34
N GLY A 223 -17.06 -4.02 20.41
CA GLY A 223 -16.10 -5.10 20.61
C GLY A 223 -14.79 -4.95 19.82
N LEU A 224 -14.59 -3.79 19.17
CA LEU A 224 -13.34 -3.47 18.47
C LEU A 224 -12.21 -3.23 19.47
N ASN A 225 -10.97 -3.54 19.07
CA ASN A 225 -9.80 -3.18 19.86
C ASN A 225 -9.69 -1.63 19.92
N PRO A 226 -9.80 -0.99 21.10
CA PRO A 226 -9.70 0.47 21.21
C PRO A 226 -8.32 0.98 20.82
N ARG A 227 -7.25 0.17 20.96
CA ARG A 227 -5.90 0.55 20.54
C ARG A 227 -5.76 0.62 19.02
N GLU A 228 -6.62 -0.06 18.26
CA GLU A 228 -6.58 -0.09 16.80
C GLU A 228 -7.63 0.80 16.17
N SER A 229 -8.84 0.82 16.74
CA SER A 229 -9.99 1.58 16.24
C SER A 229 -10.01 3.06 16.60
N ILE A 230 -9.19 3.50 17.57
CA ILE A 230 -9.03 4.92 17.93
C ILE A 230 -7.74 5.48 17.30
N PRO A 231 -7.84 6.50 16.43
CA PRO A 231 -6.67 7.22 15.92
C PRO A 231 -5.77 7.70 17.05
N THR A 232 -4.54 7.20 17.06
CA THR A 232 -3.58 7.47 18.13
C THR A 232 -2.23 7.83 17.53
N ALA A 233 -1.56 8.81 18.11
CA ALA A 233 -0.23 9.23 17.69
C ALA A 233 0.80 8.11 17.92
N ILE A 234 1.67 7.90 16.92
CA ILE A 234 2.90 7.14 17.10
C ILE A 234 3.79 7.90 18.11
N PRO A 235 4.40 7.22 19.10
CA PRO A 235 5.25 7.88 20.09
C PRO A 235 6.36 8.71 19.41
N ALA A 236 6.54 9.97 19.84
CA ALA A 236 7.56 10.86 19.27
C ALA A 236 8.99 10.30 19.39
N THR A 237 9.24 9.45 20.40
CA THR A 237 10.50 8.74 20.62
C THR A 237 10.81 7.68 19.55
N ALA A 238 9.84 7.31 18.72
CA ALA A 238 10.05 6.43 17.57
C ALA A 238 10.85 7.10 16.45
N PHE A 239 10.99 8.43 16.50
CA PHE A 239 11.71 9.22 15.51
C PHE A 239 12.82 10.05 16.18
N PRO A 240 13.87 10.42 15.44
CA PRO A 240 14.86 11.38 15.93
C PRO A 240 14.21 12.72 16.28
N GLU A 241 14.70 13.37 17.33
CA GLU A 241 14.24 14.69 17.75
C GLU A 241 14.43 15.73 16.64
N GLY A 242 13.42 16.59 16.43
CA GLY A 242 13.45 17.62 15.38
C GLY A 242 13.17 17.12 13.97
N THR A 243 12.73 15.85 13.81
CA THR A 243 12.21 15.35 12.53
C THR A 243 10.94 16.10 12.16
N VAL A 244 10.87 16.62 10.93
CA VAL A 244 9.69 17.32 10.39
C VAL A 244 9.14 16.50 9.23
N PHE A 245 7.89 16.08 9.33
CA PHE A 245 7.17 15.29 8.34
C PHE A 245 6.36 16.20 7.42
N VAL A 246 6.29 15.79 6.15
CA VAL A 246 5.60 16.53 5.08
C VAL A 246 4.63 15.66 4.32
N GLU A 247 4.82 14.34 4.35
CA GLU A 247 3.97 13.38 3.66
C GLU A 247 3.84 12.08 4.46
N VAL A 248 2.66 11.46 4.43
CA VAL A 248 2.44 10.07 4.86
C VAL A 248 1.89 9.25 3.68
N ALA A 249 2.23 7.96 3.64
CA ALA A 249 1.75 7.01 2.63
C ALA A 249 1.50 5.62 3.24
N ALA A 250 0.49 4.91 2.75
CA ALA A 250 0.06 3.63 3.30
C ALA A 250 -0.19 2.60 2.18
N ALA A 251 0.36 1.40 2.35
CA ALA A 251 0.11 0.21 1.53
C ALA A 251 -0.90 -0.72 2.25
N ASP A 252 -1.02 -1.99 1.87
CA ASP A 252 -1.95 -2.91 2.57
C ASP A 252 -1.49 -3.30 3.98
N SER A 253 -0.17 -3.37 4.19
CA SER A 253 0.41 -3.83 5.46
C SER A 253 1.71 -3.10 5.81
N ALA A 254 2.01 -2.01 5.10
CA ALA A 254 3.17 -1.16 5.34
C ALA A 254 2.79 0.32 5.31
N SER A 255 3.62 1.12 5.95
CA SER A 255 3.38 2.53 6.21
C SER A 255 4.68 3.31 6.06
N PHE A 256 4.59 4.53 5.56
CA PHE A 256 5.73 5.37 5.26
C PHE A 256 5.48 6.83 5.64
N ALA A 257 6.55 7.51 6.00
CA ALA A 257 6.55 8.94 6.27
C ALA A 257 7.76 9.61 5.60
N LEU A 258 7.51 10.74 4.94
CA LEU A 258 8.50 11.57 4.27
C LEU A 258 8.82 12.80 5.11
N THR A 259 10.09 13.16 5.18
CA THR A 259 10.54 14.37 5.87
C THR A 259 10.76 15.56 4.93
N ASP A 260 10.82 16.75 5.51
CA ASP A 260 11.13 18.03 4.87
C ASP A 260 12.49 18.06 4.15
N ASP A 261 13.47 17.27 4.61
CA ASP A 261 14.80 17.12 3.98
C ASP A 261 14.92 15.90 3.04
N GLY A 262 13.83 15.17 2.84
CA GLY A 262 13.71 14.08 1.86
C GLY A 262 14.23 12.73 2.33
N LEU A 263 14.16 12.44 3.62
CA LEU A 263 14.36 11.12 4.21
C LEU A 263 13.02 10.38 4.31
N VAL A 264 13.07 9.06 4.21
CA VAL A 264 11.88 8.20 4.29
C VAL A 264 12.00 7.25 5.47
N TYR A 265 11.00 7.28 6.34
CA TYR A 265 10.79 6.29 7.39
C TYR A 265 9.73 5.29 6.93
N GLY A 266 9.89 4.02 7.30
CA GLY A 266 8.91 2.98 6.99
C GLY A 266 8.75 1.98 8.13
N TRP A 267 7.60 1.32 8.15
CA TRP A 267 7.26 0.23 9.07
C TRP A 267 6.18 -0.68 8.45
N GLY A 268 5.87 -1.80 9.10
CA GLY A 268 4.98 -2.85 8.64
C GLY A 268 5.71 -3.96 7.88
N THR A 269 5.09 -4.50 6.83
CA THR A 269 5.67 -5.54 5.96
C THR A 269 5.03 -5.56 4.57
N PHE A 270 5.72 -6.16 3.59
CA PHE A 270 5.14 -6.50 2.30
C PHE A 270 4.70 -7.96 2.27
N ARG A 271 3.63 -8.22 1.52
CA ARG A 271 3.09 -9.56 1.28
C ARG A 271 3.31 -10.00 -0.16
N SER A 272 3.25 -11.31 -0.33
CA SER A 272 3.31 -12.06 -1.57
C SER A 272 2.24 -13.15 -1.54
N ASN A 273 2.05 -13.85 -2.64
CA ASN A 273 1.11 -14.98 -2.72
C ASN A 273 1.41 -16.10 -1.71
N ASP A 274 2.67 -16.22 -1.25
CA ASP A 274 3.11 -17.20 -0.25
C ASP A 274 2.96 -16.69 1.21
N GLY A 275 2.36 -15.51 1.39
CA GLY A 275 2.27 -14.82 2.68
C GLY A 275 3.30 -13.70 2.81
N ILE A 276 3.79 -13.46 4.02
CA ILE A 276 4.69 -12.34 4.31
C ILE A 276 6.01 -12.49 3.56
N LEU A 277 6.34 -11.50 2.73
CA LEU A 277 7.59 -11.41 2.00
C LEU A 277 8.70 -10.85 2.89
N GLY A 278 8.40 -9.81 3.66
CA GLY A 278 9.34 -9.09 4.53
C GLY A 278 9.18 -7.58 4.43
N PHE A 279 9.71 -6.85 5.39
CA PHE A 279 9.89 -5.40 5.29
C PHE A 279 11.19 -5.08 4.53
N ASP A 280 12.28 -5.75 4.93
CA ASP A 280 13.56 -5.74 4.24
C ASP A 280 14.20 -7.16 4.26
N ALA A 281 15.43 -7.29 3.75
CA ALA A 281 16.10 -8.59 3.66
C ALA A 281 16.46 -9.22 5.02
N SER A 282 16.48 -8.42 6.10
CA SER A 282 16.80 -8.80 7.47
C SER A 282 15.61 -8.79 8.42
N SER A 283 14.57 -8.00 8.12
CA SER A 283 13.39 -7.81 8.95
C SER A 283 12.15 -8.34 8.24
N ARG A 284 11.51 -9.34 8.83
CA ARG A 284 10.26 -9.91 8.31
C ARG A 284 9.07 -8.98 8.55
N VAL A 285 9.00 -8.35 9.71
CA VAL A 285 7.97 -7.38 10.09
C VAL A 285 8.67 -6.29 10.90
N GLN A 286 8.48 -5.05 10.51
CA GLN A 286 9.06 -3.89 11.18
C GLN A 286 7.97 -3.17 11.97
N THR A 287 7.83 -3.44 13.27
CA THR A 287 6.69 -2.95 14.07
C THR A 287 6.81 -1.49 14.51
N THR A 288 8.00 -0.89 14.37
CA THR A 288 8.28 0.51 14.70
C THR A 288 8.91 1.24 13.51
N PRO A 289 8.71 2.56 13.37
CA PRO A 289 9.35 3.33 12.31
C PRO A 289 10.87 3.14 12.24
N THR A 290 11.40 2.89 11.04
CA THR A 290 12.84 2.80 10.78
C THR A 290 13.24 3.62 9.55
N LEU A 291 14.46 4.16 9.55
CA LEU A 291 14.97 4.97 8.46
C LEU A 291 15.40 4.10 7.27
N ILE A 292 14.85 4.36 6.09
CA ILE A 292 15.25 3.73 4.84
C ILE A 292 16.42 4.51 4.24
N SER A 293 17.63 4.24 4.76
CA SER A 293 18.83 5.02 4.49
C SER A 293 19.32 5.06 3.02
N SER A 294 18.83 4.16 2.17
CA SER A 294 19.14 4.12 0.74
C SER A 294 18.42 5.21 -0.05
N LEU A 295 17.31 5.74 0.46
CA LEU A 295 16.53 6.81 -0.15
C LEU A 295 17.01 8.18 0.35
N LYS A 296 17.17 9.12 -0.59
CA LYS A 296 17.65 10.48 -0.30
C LYS A 296 16.98 11.46 -1.24
N LYS A 297 16.70 12.67 -0.72
CA LYS A 297 16.12 13.77 -1.49
C LYS A 297 14.79 13.39 -2.15
N ILE A 298 14.01 12.58 -1.46
CA ILE A 298 12.67 12.18 -1.90
C ILE A 298 11.73 13.37 -1.76
N THR A 299 10.87 13.56 -2.75
CA THR A 299 9.88 14.64 -2.82
C THR A 299 8.46 14.12 -2.81
N HIS A 300 8.24 12.85 -3.14
CA HIS A 300 6.90 12.26 -3.15
C HIS A 300 6.93 10.72 -3.03
N LEU A 301 5.92 10.14 -2.39
CA LEU A 301 5.69 8.71 -2.27
C LEU A 301 4.31 8.32 -2.83
N THR A 302 4.22 7.13 -3.42
CA THR A 302 2.93 6.47 -3.66
C THR A 302 3.04 4.98 -3.38
N CYS A 303 1.95 4.40 -2.88
CA CYS A 303 1.88 2.99 -2.51
C CYS A 303 0.88 2.26 -3.40
N GLY A 304 1.26 1.07 -3.87
CA GLY A 304 0.29 0.06 -4.25
C GLY A 304 -0.06 -0.83 -3.06
N ALA A 305 -0.64 -2.00 -3.33
CA ALA A 305 -1.02 -2.94 -2.28
C ALA A 305 0.21 -3.45 -1.51
N ASN A 306 1.24 -3.87 -2.26
CA ASN A 306 2.43 -4.49 -1.69
C ASN A 306 3.73 -3.97 -2.32
N HIS A 307 3.73 -2.73 -2.84
CA HIS A 307 4.93 -2.06 -3.35
C HIS A 307 4.83 -0.55 -3.13
N VAL A 308 5.97 0.13 -3.25
CA VAL A 308 6.09 1.57 -3.10
C VAL A 308 6.92 2.14 -4.24
N LEU A 309 6.54 3.33 -4.69
CA LEU A 309 7.33 4.17 -5.57
C LEU A 309 7.72 5.45 -4.83
N ALA A 310 8.97 5.89 -5.01
CA ALA A 310 9.47 7.15 -4.49
C ALA A 310 10.07 7.99 -5.62
N LEU A 311 9.69 9.27 -5.68
CA LEU A 311 10.22 10.26 -6.61
C LEU A 311 11.20 11.16 -5.85
N ASN A 312 12.35 11.45 -6.46
CA ASN A 312 13.32 12.39 -5.90
C ASN A 312 13.33 13.76 -6.62
N ASP A 313 14.06 14.71 -6.04
CA ASP A 313 14.25 16.09 -6.55
C ASP A 313 14.90 16.19 -7.94
N GLN A 314 15.41 15.08 -8.49
CA GLN A 314 16.01 14.97 -9.82
C GLN A 314 15.09 14.27 -10.83
N GLY A 315 13.86 13.94 -10.44
CA GLY A 315 12.91 13.21 -11.28
C GLY A 315 13.31 11.74 -11.52
N ARG A 316 14.06 11.12 -10.60
CA ARG A 316 14.37 9.68 -10.59
C ARG A 316 13.37 8.95 -9.71
N VAL A 317 12.97 7.76 -10.15
CA VAL A 317 11.97 6.93 -9.47
C VAL A 317 12.62 5.67 -8.90
N PHE A 318 12.30 5.36 -7.65
CA PHE A 318 12.75 4.16 -6.93
C PHE A 318 11.56 3.27 -6.63
N SER A 319 11.75 1.94 -6.70
CA SER A 319 10.70 0.97 -6.37
C SER A 319 11.20 -0.15 -5.45
N TRP A 320 10.34 -0.56 -4.51
CA TRP A 320 10.55 -1.71 -3.64
C TRP A 320 9.24 -2.35 -3.17
N GLY A 321 9.36 -3.57 -2.63
CA GLY A 321 8.25 -4.40 -2.15
C GLY A 321 8.14 -5.71 -2.92
N SER A 322 6.92 -6.18 -3.14
CA SER A 322 6.59 -7.33 -3.97
C SER A 322 6.83 -7.02 -5.45
N GLY A 323 7.42 -7.98 -6.17
CA GLY A 323 7.66 -7.91 -7.61
C GLY A 323 6.97 -9.02 -8.41
N GLN A 324 6.03 -9.76 -7.81
CA GLN A 324 5.39 -10.92 -8.43
C GLN A 324 4.59 -10.57 -9.69
N GLN A 325 4.04 -9.35 -9.74
CA GLN A 325 3.26 -8.83 -10.86
C GLN A 325 4.06 -7.83 -11.70
N ASN A 326 5.39 -7.82 -11.57
CA ASN A 326 6.29 -6.85 -12.20
C ASN A 326 6.01 -5.37 -11.86
N GLN A 327 5.27 -5.08 -10.79
CA GLN A 327 4.91 -3.72 -10.36
C GLN A 327 6.10 -2.82 -9.99
N LEU A 328 7.30 -3.39 -9.85
CA LEU A 328 8.54 -2.67 -9.56
C LEU A 328 9.22 -2.10 -10.82
N GLY A 329 8.77 -2.44 -12.02
CA GLY A 329 9.35 -1.95 -13.29
C GLY A 329 10.74 -2.52 -13.60
N ARG A 330 11.14 -3.56 -12.86
CA ARG A 330 12.40 -4.29 -12.99
C ARG A 330 12.14 -5.75 -12.67
N ARG A 331 12.85 -6.64 -13.38
CA ARG A 331 12.71 -8.08 -13.18
C ARG A 331 13.26 -8.51 -11.83
N ILE A 332 12.42 -9.15 -11.02
CA ILE A 332 12.82 -9.87 -9.81
C ILE A 332 12.83 -11.36 -10.12
N VAL A 333 13.96 -12.02 -9.87
CA VAL A 333 14.05 -13.47 -10.03
C VAL A 333 13.55 -14.11 -8.74
N GLU A 334 12.62 -15.05 -8.83
CA GLU A 334 11.95 -15.66 -7.66
C GLU A 334 12.92 -16.22 -6.62
N ARG A 335 13.98 -16.92 -7.05
CA ARG A 335 15.03 -17.42 -6.15
C ARG A 335 15.70 -16.34 -5.28
N ASN A 336 15.64 -15.08 -5.72
CA ASN A 336 16.20 -13.91 -5.06
C ASN A 336 15.11 -12.84 -4.80
N ARG A 337 13.87 -13.26 -4.52
CA ARG A 337 12.71 -12.36 -4.35
C ARG A 337 12.90 -11.25 -3.32
N LEU A 338 13.71 -11.48 -2.28
CA LEU A 338 14.04 -10.47 -1.26
C LEU A 338 14.79 -9.25 -1.84
N ASN A 339 15.39 -9.35 -3.03
CA ASN A 339 15.96 -8.20 -3.74
C ASN A 339 14.89 -7.19 -4.20
N GLY A 340 13.60 -7.57 -4.16
CA GLY A 340 12.47 -6.66 -4.32
C GLY A 340 12.33 -5.68 -3.15
N LEU A 341 12.73 -6.08 -1.94
CA LEU A 341 12.53 -5.29 -0.71
C LEU A 341 13.51 -4.11 -0.55
N GLN A 342 14.53 -4.03 -1.41
CA GLN A 342 15.51 -2.94 -1.40
C GLN A 342 15.08 -1.85 -2.39
N PRO A 343 14.90 -0.58 -1.94
CA PRO A 343 14.65 0.54 -2.84
C PRO A 343 15.73 0.66 -3.90
N ARG A 344 15.30 0.67 -5.16
CA ARG A 344 16.21 0.72 -6.30
C ARG A 344 15.60 1.53 -7.43
N GLU A 345 16.42 2.38 -8.04
CA GLU A 345 16.08 3.03 -9.30
C GLU A 345 16.02 2.00 -10.44
N PHE A 346 15.11 2.23 -11.38
CA PHE A 346 14.93 1.41 -12.57
C PHE A 346 14.77 2.29 -13.82
N GLY A 347 14.68 1.65 -14.99
CA GLY A 347 14.91 2.25 -16.31
C GLY A 347 13.83 3.20 -16.84
N LEU A 348 13.37 4.17 -16.04
CA LEU A 348 12.58 5.32 -16.50
C LEU A 348 13.48 6.44 -17.05
N PRO A 349 12.97 7.29 -17.95
CA PRO A 349 13.67 8.52 -18.32
C PRO A 349 13.82 9.44 -17.10
N LYS A 350 14.83 10.33 -17.14
CA LYS A 350 14.99 11.40 -16.14
C LYS A 350 13.87 12.42 -16.26
N ASN A 351 13.66 13.28 -15.25
CA ASN A 351 12.63 14.33 -15.24
C ASN A 351 11.19 13.79 -15.20
N ILE A 352 10.98 12.71 -14.45
CA ILE A 352 9.64 12.35 -13.98
C ILE A 352 9.16 13.44 -13.02
N VAL A 353 7.91 13.87 -13.17
CA VAL A 353 7.28 14.93 -12.37
C VAL A 353 6.12 14.42 -11.52
N HIS A 354 5.56 13.27 -11.85
CA HIS A 354 4.48 12.64 -11.10
C HIS A 354 4.59 11.12 -11.17
N ILE A 355 4.21 10.44 -10.08
CA ILE A 355 4.15 8.98 -9.97
C ILE A 355 2.77 8.59 -9.46
N GLY A 356 2.30 7.43 -9.90
CA GLY A 356 1.02 6.88 -9.48
C GLY A 356 1.09 5.36 -9.37
N SER A 357 0.14 4.78 -8.64
CA SER A 357 0.05 3.33 -8.47
C SER A 357 -1.40 2.88 -8.42
N GLY A 358 -1.65 1.67 -8.91
CA GLY A 358 -2.75 0.86 -8.43
C GLY A 358 -2.25 -0.24 -7.51
N SER A 359 -3.08 -1.25 -7.22
CA SER A 359 -2.69 -2.31 -6.29
C SER A 359 -1.48 -3.12 -6.81
N TYR A 360 -1.44 -3.39 -8.12
CA TYR A 360 -0.46 -4.29 -8.75
C TYR A 360 0.21 -3.73 -10.00
N HIS A 361 0.01 -2.44 -10.27
CA HIS A 361 0.57 -1.73 -11.41
C HIS A 361 0.94 -0.30 -11.03
N SER A 362 1.67 0.35 -11.91
CA SER A 362 2.41 1.57 -11.59
C SER A 362 2.48 2.50 -12.79
N PHE A 363 2.62 3.80 -12.50
CA PHE A 363 2.62 4.87 -13.47
C PHE A 363 3.72 5.90 -13.19
N ALA A 364 4.20 6.54 -14.24
CA ALA A 364 5.06 7.71 -14.15
C ALA A 364 4.73 8.72 -15.26
N VAL A 365 4.68 10.00 -14.93
CA VAL A 365 4.46 11.10 -15.87
C VAL A 365 5.76 11.89 -16.01
N HIS A 366 6.23 12.01 -17.25
CA HIS A 366 7.42 12.76 -17.58
C HIS A 366 7.09 14.23 -17.86
N THR A 367 8.05 15.14 -17.66
CA THR A 367 7.85 16.59 -17.88
C THR A 367 7.42 16.98 -19.30
N THR A 368 7.57 16.08 -20.29
CA THR A 368 7.12 16.31 -21.67
C THR A 368 5.65 15.92 -21.89
N GLY A 369 4.95 15.43 -20.87
CA GLY A 369 3.58 14.91 -20.99
C GLY A 369 3.50 13.43 -21.37
N ASN A 370 4.65 12.73 -21.50
CA ASN A 370 4.65 11.28 -21.74
C ASN A 370 4.27 10.52 -20.47
N VAL A 371 3.41 9.52 -20.61
CA VAL A 371 2.98 8.65 -19.52
C VAL A 371 3.54 7.24 -19.73
N TYR A 372 4.15 6.68 -18.68
CA TYR A 372 4.67 5.32 -18.67
C TYR A 372 3.86 4.48 -17.70
N SER A 373 3.59 3.23 -18.07
CA SER A 373 2.91 2.25 -17.21
C SER A 373 3.63 0.90 -17.21
N TRP A 374 3.48 0.16 -16.11
CA TRP A 374 4.00 -1.20 -15.95
C TRP A 374 3.29 -1.96 -14.83
N GLY A 375 3.49 -3.28 -14.76
CA GLY A 375 2.88 -4.17 -13.76
C GLY A 375 1.74 -5.03 -14.34
N LEU A 376 0.82 -5.47 -13.48
CA LEU A 376 -0.30 -6.33 -13.86
C LEU A 376 -1.17 -5.70 -14.96
N ASN A 377 -1.48 -6.47 -16.00
CA ASN A 377 -2.25 -6.00 -17.15
C ASN A 377 -3.32 -6.98 -17.66
N SER A 378 -3.66 -8.04 -16.94
CA SER A 378 -4.71 -9.00 -17.35
C SER A 378 -6.04 -8.32 -17.71
N PHE A 379 -6.38 -7.22 -17.03
CA PHE A 379 -7.58 -6.43 -17.33
C PHE A 379 -7.27 -5.09 -18.02
N GLY A 380 -6.10 -4.93 -18.66
CA GLY A 380 -5.76 -3.68 -19.35
C GLY A 380 -5.52 -2.47 -18.42
N ALA A 381 -5.30 -2.69 -17.12
CA ALA A 381 -5.16 -1.63 -16.12
C ALA A 381 -3.97 -0.68 -16.39
N THR A 382 -3.01 -1.07 -17.24
CA THR A 382 -1.88 -0.23 -17.66
C THR A 382 -2.18 0.66 -18.88
N ALA A 383 -3.40 0.60 -19.44
CA ALA A 383 -3.82 1.24 -20.70
C ALA A 383 -3.03 0.79 -21.94
N LEU A 384 -2.29 -0.33 -21.84
CA LEU A 384 -1.60 -0.97 -22.95
C LEU A 384 -2.36 -2.22 -23.39
N ARG A 385 -2.60 -2.36 -24.70
CA ARG A 385 -3.30 -3.52 -25.27
C ARG A 385 -2.51 -4.82 -25.18
N GLU A 386 -1.19 -4.75 -25.05
CA GLU A 386 -0.30 -5.91 -24.96
C GLU A 386 -0.69 -6.83 -23.79
N GLY A 387 -1.06 -8.08 -24.11
CA GLY A 387 -1.47 -9.11 -23.15
C GLY A 387 -2.81 -8.86 -22.44
N ALA A 388 -3.52 -7.76 -22.73
CA ALA A 388 -4.80 -7.50 -22.07
C ALA A 388 -5.83 -8.58 -22.46
N GLY A 389 -6.40 -9.26 -21.46
CA GLY A 389 -7.28 -10.42 -21.63
C GLY A 389 -6.59 -11.77 -21.44
N ASP A 390 -5.26 -11.83 -21.39
CA ASP A 390 -4.51 -13.05 -21.11
C ASP A 390 -4.33 -13.26 -19.60
N ASP A 391 -4.31 -14.54 -19.19
CA ASP A 391 -3.98 -14.94 -17.82
C ASP A 391 -2.55 -14.50 -17.47
N GLU A 392 -2.36 -13.93 -16.28
CA GLU A 392 -1.05 -13.50 -15.75
C GLU A 392 -0.31 -12.46 -16.63
N ALA A 393 -1.03 -11.77 -17.53
CA ALA A 393 -0.44 -10.72 -18.35
C ALA A 393 0.13 -9.59 -17.50
N ALA A 394 1.38 -9.23 -17.76
CA ALA A 394 2.06 -8.15 -17.08
C ALA A 394 3.04 -7.42 -17.99
N ILE A 395 3.10 -6.10 -17.84
CA ILE A 395 4.06 -5.23 -18.50
C ILE A 395 5.31 -5.15 -17.64
N VAL A 396 6.40 -5.77 -18.10
CA VAL A 396 7.61 -6.00 -17.28
C VAL A 396 8.45 -4.74 -17.10
N HIS A 397 8.51 -3.90 -18.13
CA HIS A 397 9.31 -2.69 -18.17
C HIS A 397 8.40 -1.48 -18.33
N PRO A 398 8.76 -0.30 -17.79
CA PRO A 398 8.01 0.93 -18.03
C PRO A 398 7.86 1.18 -19.53
N THR A 399 6.62 1.14 -20.00
CA THR A 399 6.29 1.26 -21.43
C THR A 399 5.48 2.53 -21.64
N LEU A 400 5.77 3.24 -22.72
CA LEU A 400 5.06 4.47 -23.09
C LEU A 400 3.60 4.16 -23.45
N VAL A 401 2.67 4.90 -22.84
CA VAL A 401 1.24 4.82 -23.11
C VAL A 401 0.84 5.95 -24.03
N GLU A 402 0.74 5.67 -25.33
CA GLU A 402 0.41 6.68 -26.33
C GLU A 402 -0.97 7.32 -26.08
N SER A 403 -1.95 6.52 -25.63
CA SER A 403 -3.33 6.96 -25.38
C SER A 403 -3.49 7.93 -24.19
N LEU A 404 -2.47 8.06 -23.33
CA LEU A 404 -2.43 8.98 -22.20
C LEU A 404 -1.43 10.13 -22.40
N SER A 405 -0.52 10.00 -23.36
CA SER A 405 0.54 10.99 -23.56
C SER A 405 -0.01 12.29 -24.15
N ASN A 406 0.53 13.42 -23.71
CA ASN A 406 0.10 14.77 -24.11
C ASN A 406 -1.37 15.12 -23.74
N ARG A 407 -1.93 14.46 -22.71
CA ARG A 407 -3.26 14.77 -22.17
C ARG A 407 -3.21 15.60 -20.88
N ASP A 408 -2.04 16.18 -20.57
CA ASP A 408 -1.82 16.99 -19.36
C ASP A 408 -2.27 16.29 -18.07
N ILE A 409 -1.80 15.06 -17.87
CA ILE A 409 -2.16 14.25 -16.70
C ILE A 409 -1.65 14.90 -15.41
N SER A 410 -2.57 15.34 -14.56
CA SER A 410 -2.26 15.96 -13.26
C SER A 410 -2.32 14.99 -12.09
N GLN A 411 -3.07 13.89 -12.23
CA GLN A 411 -3.13 12.81 -11.25
C GLN A 411 -3.41 11.48 -11.94
N ILE A 412 -2.79 10.39 -11.50
CA ILE A 412 -3.08 9.02 -11.97
C ILE A 412 -2.95 8.01 -10.84
N CYS A 413 -3.94 7.14 -10.67
CA CYS A 413 -3.94 6.04 -9.70
C CYS A 413 -4.81 4.88 -10.18
N GLY A 414 -4.91 3.79 -9.41
CA GLY A 414 -5.78 2.67 -9.76
C GLY A 414 -6.17 1.77 -8.61
N GLY A 415 -7.11 0.87 -8.89
CA GLY A 415 -7.49 -0.21 -8.01
C GLY A 415 -6.71 -1.49 -8.30
N ALA A 416 -7.35 -2.64 -8.06
CA ALA A 416 -6.74 -3.94 -8.35
C ALA A 416 -6.62 -4.22 -9.86
N HIS A 417 -7.65 -3.82 -10.62
CA HIS A 417 -7.80 -4.19 -12.03
C HIS A 417 -8.29 -3.04 -12.92
N HIS A 418 -8.34 -1.82 -12.40
CA HIS A 418 -8.73 -0.62 -13.12
C HIS A 418 -7.88 0.58 -12.70
N SER A 419 -8.00 1.65 -13.45
CA SER A 419 -7.24 2.87 -13.25
C SER A 419 -8.08 4.09 -13.56
N VAL A 420 -7.75 5.18 -12.88
CA VAL A 420 -8.36 6.49 -13.04
C VAL A 420 -7.30 7.56 -13.15
N ALA A 421 -7.54 8.57 -13.98
CA ALA A 421 -6.65 9.72 -14.10
C ALA A 421 -7.43 11.02 -14.27
N ILE A 422 -6.76 12.12 -13.94
CA ILE A 422 -7.22 13.47 -14.26
C ILE A 422 -6.33 13.97 -15.39
N ALA A 423 -6.94 14.19 -16.55
CA ALA A 423 -6.33 14.89 -17.68
C ALA A 423 -6.58 16.40 -17.56
N GLY A 424 -6.09 17.18 -18.52
CA GLY A 424 -6.34 18.62 -18.63
C GLY A 424 -7.82 18.99 -18.44
N ASP A 425 -8.13 20.25 -18.13
CA ASP A 425 -9.50 20.74 -17.90
C ASP A 425 -10.36 19.90 -16.92
N GLY A 426 -9.72 19.09 -16.05
CA GLY A 426 -10.36 18.22 -15.07
C GLY A 426 -11.07 16.99 -15.66
N GLU A 427 -10.73 16.55 -16.87
CA GLU A 427 -11.35 15.36 -17.46
C GLU A 427 -11.00 14.09 -16.67
N CYS A 428 -12.01 13.43 -16.10
CA CYS A 428 -11.84 12.18 -15.34
C CYS A 428 -11.80 10.98 -16.29
N LEU A 429 -10.64 10.37 -16.48
CA LEU A 429 -10.45 9.21 -17.34
C LEU A 429 -10.51 7.91 -16.54
N VAL A 430 -11.05 6.87 -17.17
CA VAL A 430 -11.10 5.52 -16.60
C VAL A 430 -10.80 4.45 -17.64
N TRP A 431 -10.15 3.37 -17.22
CA TRP A 431 -9.89 2.18 -18.03
C TRP A 431 -9.63 0.96 -17.12
N GLY A 432 -9.65 -0.22 -17.71
CA GLY A 432 -9.42 -1.49 -17.04
C GLY A 432 -10.66 -2.39 -17.01
N ARG A 433 -10.86 -3.13 -15.91
CA ARG A 433 -11.97 -4.07 -15.74
C ARG A 433 -13.35 -3.38 -15.76
N LEU A 434 -14.33 -4.02 -16.41
CA LEU A 434 -15.71 -3.53 -16.53
C LEU A 434 -16.73 -4.26 -15.63
N ASP A 435 -16.45 -5.50 -15.24
CA ASP A 435 -17.47 -6.43 -14.69
C ASP A 435 -18.05 -6.04 -13.34
N GLY A 436 -17.28 -5.32 -12.53
CA GLY A 436 -17.68 -4.85 -11.20
C GLY A 436 -17.99 -3.36 -11.20
N PHE A 437 -18.34 -2.83 -12.38
CA PHE A 437 -18.64 -1.41 -12.60
C PHE A 437 -17.53 -0.45 -12.18
N GLN A 438 -16.27 -0.92 -12.12
CA GLN A 438 -15.13 -0.09 -11.72
C GLN A 438 -14.88 1.08 -12.67
N SER A 439 -15.45 1.04 -13.88
CA SER A 439 -15.42 2.13 -14.85
C SER A 439 -16.36 3.28 -14.49
N GLY A 440 -17.51 3.01 -13.85
CA GLY A 440 -18.53 4.04 -13.64
C GLY A 440 -19.20 4.50 -14.94
N LEU A 441 -19.10 3.69 -16.01
CA LEU A 441 -19.65 3.94 -17.33
C LEU A 441 -20.74 2.91 -17.64
N LYS A 442 -21.76 3.33 -18.37
CA LYS A 442 -22.72 2.39 -18.95
C LYS A 442 -22.05 1.58 -20.06
N ILE A 443 -21.92 0.28 -19.86
CA ILE A 443 -21.17 -0.60 -20.77
C ILE A 443 -21.77 -0.61 -22.18
N ASP A 444 -23.09 -0.48 -22.30
CA ASP A 444 -23.81 -0.45 -23.59
C ASP A 444 -23.54 0.82 -24.41
N THR A 445 -22.97 1.86 -23.81
CA THR A 445 -22.57 3.10 -24.49
C THR A 445 -21.15 3.07 -25.05
N LEU A 446 -20.37 2.03 -24.72
CA LEU A 446 -18.97 1.91 -25.13
C LEU A 446 -18.85 1.43 -26.58
N SER A 447 -17.88 1.99 -27.31
CA SER A 447 -17.52 1.52 -28.65
C SER A 447 -16.84 0.16 -28.58
N ASP A 448 -17.15 -0.71 -29.55
CA ASP A 448 -16.52 -2.03 -29.70
C ASP A 448 -14.98 -1.94 -29.83
N ASP A 449 -14.45 -0.88 -30.44
CA ASP A 449 -13.00 -0.69 -30.60
C ASP A 449 -12.29 -0.33 -29.27
N ALA A 450 -13.05 0.23 -28.33
CA ALA A 450 -12.56 0.67 -27.01
C ALA A 450 -12.51 -0.47 -26.00
N VAL A 451 -13.11 -1.62 -26.29
CA VAL A 451 -13.23 -2.75 -25.35
C VAL A 451 -12.57 -4.02 -25.88
N ILE A 452 -12.28 -4.93 -24.96
CA ILE A 452 -11.95 -6.33 -25.27
C ILE A 452 -13.08 -7.20 -24.72
N LYS A 453 -13.62 -8.05 -25.58
CA LYS A 453 -14.75 -8.94 -25.29
C LYS A 453 -14.25 -10.35 -24.97
N ASP A 454 -14.98 -11.07 -24.12
CA ASP A 454 -14.70 -12.49 -23.87
C ASP A 454 -15.24 -13.40 -24.99
N GLU A 455 -15.01 -14.71 -24.87
CA GLU A 455 -15.50 -15.74 -25.82
C GLU A 455 -17.03 -15.74 -26.02
N ARG A 456 -17.79 -15.06 -25.15
CA ARG A 456 -19.25 -14.92 -25.23
C ARG A 456 -19.68 -13.55 -25.75
N ASP A 457 -18.76 -12.81 -26.37
CA ASP A 457 -18.98 -11.46 -26.91
C ASP A 457 -19.40 -10.41 -25.86
N ARG A 458 -19.04 -10.64 -24.58
CA ARG A 458 -19.34 -9.68 -23.51
C ARG A 458 -18.16 -8.75 -23.30
N PRO A 459 -18.33 -7.42 -23.28
CA PRO A 459 -17.27 -6.48 -22.91
C PRO A 459 -16.77 -6.75 -21.49
N ARG A 460 -15.45 -6.98 -21.33
CA ARG A 460 -14.83 -7.26 -20.01
C ARG A 460 -13.78 -6.23 -19.62
N ILE A 461 -13.11 -5.66 -20.61
CA ILE A 461 -11.97 -4.76 -20.42
C ILE A 461 -12.19 -3.52 -21.26
N LEU A 462 -12.10 -2.35 -20.65
CA LEU A 462 -12.00 -1.06 -21.29
C LEU A 462 -10.52 -0.73 -21.49
N ILE A 463 -10.02 -0.82 -22.71
CA ILE A 463 -8.59 -0.63 -22.98
C ILE A 463 -8.23 0.81 -23.32
N ALA A 464 -9.18 1.55 -23.88
CA ALA A 464 -9.01 2.97 -24.17
C ALA A 464 -9.38 3.82 -22.95
N PRO A 465 -8.48 4.68 -22.43
CA PRO A 465 -8.81 5.67 -21.41
C PRO A 465 -9.99 6.55 -21.84
N THR A 466 -11.13 6.34 -21.18
CA THR A 466 -12.41 6.94 -21.58
C THR A 466 -12.87 7.94 -20.53
N PRO A 467 -13.36 9.13 -20.91
CA PRO A 467 -13.90 10.10 -19.98
C PRO A 467 -15.17 9.60 -19.28
N VAL A 468 -15.22 9.76 -17.96
CA VAL A 468 -16.44 9.61 -17.16
C VAL A 468 -17.30 10.87 -17.35
N PRO A 469 -18.56 10.75 -17.83
CA PRO A 469 -19.41 11.89 -18.08
C PRO A 469 -19.63 12.77 -16.84
N ASP A 470 -19.83 14.07 -17.07
CA ASP A 470 -20.27 15.05 -16.06
C ASP A 470 -19.33 15.33 -14.88
N ILE A 471 -18.15 14.70 -14.84
CA ILE A 471 -17.15 14.91 -13.78
C ILE A 471 -16.03 15.83 -14.27
N LYS A 472 -15.90 16.98 -13.61
CA LYS A 472 -14.72 17.85 -13.68
C LYS A 472 -13.84 17.63 -12.46
N ALA A 473 -13.05 16.57 -12.49
CA ALA A 473 -12.29 16.08 -11.34
C ALA A 473 -11.14 17.03 -10.95
N LYS A 474 -11.00 17.23 -9.64
CA LYS A 474 -9.81 17.80 -8.99
C LYS A 474 -9.00 16.74 -8.24
N VAL A 475 -9.67 15.69 -7.77
CA VAL A 475 -9.04 14.55 -7.11
C VAL A 475 -9.72 13.28 -7.60
N VAL A 476 -8.92 12.23 -7.84
CA VAL A 476 -9.39 10.85 -8.06
C VAL A 476 -8.72 9.93 -7.05
N ALA A 477 -9.41 8.87 -6.67
CA ALA A 477 -8.87 7.79 -5.87
C ALA A 477 -9.51 6.46 -6.29
N ALA A 478 -8.77 5.37 -6.15
CA ALA A 478 -9.28 4.03 -6.40
C ALA A 478 -8.59 3.06 -5.45
N ALA A 479 -9.31 2.01 -5.06
CA ALA A 479 -8.79 0.86 -4.35
C ALA A 479 -9.39 -0.40 -4.96
N SER A 480 -9.37 -1.54 -4.24
CA SER A 480 -9.74 -2.89 -4.71
C SER A 480 -10.62 -2.90 -5.96
N ASP A 481 -11.89 -2.51 -5.84
CA ASP A 481 -12.87 -2.53 -6.94
C ASP A 481 -13.85 -1.33 -6.92
N HIS A 482 -13.49 -0.23 -6.25
CA HIS A 482 -14.29 1.00 -6.26
C HIS A 482 -13.43 2.23 -6.53
N SER A 483 -14.09 3.29 -6.97
CA SER A 483 -13.46 4.54 -7.38
C SER A 483 -14.19 5.73 -6.78
N LEU A 484 -13.44 6.79 -6.53
CA LEU A 484 -13.90 8.04 -5.99
C LEU A 484 -13.37 9.19 -6.85
N ALA A 485 -14.15 10.25 -6.98
CA ALA A 485 -13.68 11.52 -7.51
C ALA A 485 -14.24 12.68 -6.69
N ILE A 486 -13.46 13.76 -6.56
CA ILE A 486 -13.94 15.06 -6.07
C ILE A 486 -13.92 16.02 -7.24
N ASP A 487 -15.06 16.62 -7.57
CA ASP A 487 -15.15 17.56 -8.68
C ASP A 487 -14.70 19.00 -8.31
N ALA A 488 -14.72 19.89 -9.30
CA ALA A 488 -14.27 21.27 -9.16
C ALA A 488 -15.08 22.07 -8.14
N GLU A 489 -16.35 21.68 -7.93
CA GLU A 489 -17.29 22.26 -6.99
C GLU A 489 -17.12 21.69 -5.56
N GLY A 490 -16.35 20.61 -5.41
CA GLY A 490 -16.09 19.94 -4.15
C GLY A 490 -17.13 18.86 -3.80
N ARG A 491 -17.91 18.38 -4.79
CA ARG A 491 -18.83 17.24 -4.63
C ARG A 491 -18.05 15.94 -4.78
N ALA A 492 -18.34 14.97 -3.91
CA ALA A 492 -17.81 13.63 -4.06
C ALA A 492 -18.69 12.79 -5.00
N TRP A 493 -18.03 12.00 -5.84
CA TRP A 493 -18.58 11.01 -6.74
C TRP A 493 -18.01 9.65 -6.38
N SER A 494 -18.81 8.59 -6.51
CA SER A 494 -18.34 7.21 -6.31
C SER A 494 -19.05 6.23 -7.23
N TRP A 495 -18.36 5.13 -7.53
CA TRP A 495 -18.88 4.01 -8.32
C TRP A 495 -18.10 2.71 -8.06
N GLY A 496 -18.60 1.61 -8.63
CA GLY A 496 -18.00 0.29 -8.51
C GLY A 496 -18.59 -0.53 -7.36
N PHE A 497 -17.79 -1.44 -6.82
CA PHE A 497 -18.20 -2.40 -5.80
C PHE A 497 -18.64 -1.73 -4.49
N SER A 498 -19.79 -2.13 -3.93
CA SER A 498 -20.40 -1.46 -2.78
C SER A 498 -20.87 -2.37 -1.65
N ALA A 499 -20.57 -3.67 -1.66
CA ALA A 499 -21.11 -4.62 -0.67
C ALA A 499 -20.85 -4.24 0.80
N THR A 500 -19.76 -3.52 1.06
CA THR A 500 -19.35 -3.03 2.39
C THR A 500 -19.68 -1.54 2.60
N TYR A 501 -20.50 -0.94 1.73
CA TYR A 501 -20.80 0.49 1.68
C TYR A 501 -19.59 1.41 1.39
N GLN A 502 -18.48 0.86 0.90
CA GLN A 502 -17.26 1.61 0.57
C GLN A 502 -17.46 2.76 -0.42
N THR A 503 -18.51 2.73 -1.24
CA THR A 503 -18.89 3.85 -2.13
C THR A 503 -19.57 5.02 -1.39
N GLY A 504 -20.05 4.81 -0.16
CA GLY A 504 -20.77 5.83 0.61
C GLY A 504 -22.18 6.15 0.10
N GLN A 505 -22.73 5.34 -0.81
CA GLN A 505 -24.04 5.58 -1.44
C GLN A 505 -25.24 5.14 -0.59
N GLY A 506 -25.01 4.58 0.60
CA GLY A 506 -26.06 4.10 1.48
C GLY A 506 -26.66 2.74 1.08
N THR A 507 -26.08 2.07 0.09
CA THR A 507 -26.52 0.76 -0.42
C THR A 507 -25.35 -0.22 -0.51
N GLN A 508 -25.68 -1.51 -0.48
CA GLN A 508 -24.74 -2.61 -0.75
C GLN A 508 -24.72 -3.02 -2.22
N ASP A 509 -25.67 -2.53 -3.01
CA ASP A 509 -25.70 -2.76 -4.46
C ASP A 509 -24.57 -1.99 -5.13
N ASP A 510 -23.89 -2.64 -6.07
CA ASP A 510 -22.81 -2.03 -6.83
C ASP A 510 -23.32 -0.86 -7.66
N ILE A 511 -22.48 0.16 -7.79
CA ILE A 511 -22.84 1.44 -8.38
C ILE A 511 -22.34 1.48 -9.81
N GLU A 512 -23.25 1.23 -10.76
CA GLU A 512 -22.92 1.07 -12.19
C GLU A 512 -22.29 2.32 -12.80
N VAL A 513 -22.89 3.48 -12.55
CA VAL A 513 -22.49 4.76 -13.13
C VAL A 513 -21.99 5.68 -12.03
N ALA A 514 -20.96 6.46 -12.32
CA ALA A 514 -20.46 7.48 -11.42
C ALA A 514 -21.59 8.35 -10.88
N THR A 515 -21.76 8.32 -9.55
CA THR A 515 -22.92 8.92 -8.88
C THR A 515 -22.43 9.85 -7.76
N VAL A 516 -23.04 11.04 -7.65
CA VAL A 516 -22.75 11.97 -6.56
C VAL A 516 -23.13 11.35 -5.22
N ILE A 517 -22.23 11.41 -4.24
CA ILE A 517 -22.52 11.04 -2.85
C ILE A 517 -23.32 12.17 -2.21
N ASP A 518 -24.63 11.98 -2.06
CA ASP A 518 -25.50 12.92 -1.35
C ASP A 518 -25.81 12.42 0.06
N ASN A 519 -25.34 13.15 1.07
CA ASN A 519 -25.77 12.97 2.45
C ASN A 519 -25.74 14.29 3.23
N THR A 520 -26.37 14.30 4.40
CA THR A 520 -26.47 15.50 5.26
C THR A 520 -25.12 15.98 5.80
N ALA A 521 -24.12 15.12 5.95
CA ALA A 521 -22.81 15.47 6.48
C ALA A 521 -21.90 16.16 5.44
N THR A 522 -22.08 15.84 4.16
CA THR A 522 -21.26 16.37 3.04
C THR A 522 -22.02 17.41 2.21
N ARG A 523 -23.34 17.51 2.33
CA ARG A 523 -24.13 18.51 1.59
C ARG A 523 -23.71 19.93 1.97
N GLY A 524 -23.37 20.73 0.96
CA GLY A 524 -22.89 22.11 1.14
C GLY A 524 -21.43 22.22 1.61
N LYS A 525 -20.75 21.08 1.81
CA LYS A 525 -19.31 21.02 2.08
C LYS A 525 -18.52 21.09 0.78
N LYS A 526 -17.30 21.62 0.86
CA LYS A 526 -16.36 21.63 -0.27
C LYS A 526 -15.25 20.64 0.00
N LEU A 527 -15.52 19.37 -0.31
CA LEU A 527 -14.51 18.33 -0.17
C LEU A 527 -13.31 18.66 -1.06
N ASN A 528 -12.10 18.35 -0.58
CA ASN A 528 -10.86 18.68 -1.28
C ASN A 528 -9.95 17.48 -1.53
N TRP A 529 -10.22 16.33 -0.91
CA TRP A 529 -9.45 15.11 -1.11
C TRP A 529 -10.30 13.87 -0.78
N ALA A 530 -9.96 12.75 -1.40
CA ALA A 530 -10.54 11.44 -1.14
C ALA A 530 -9.45 10.35 -1.20
N GLY A 531 -9.63 9.30 -0.40
CA GLY A 531 -8.80 8.10 -0.41
C GLY A 531 -9.68 6.85 -0.24
N ALA A 532 -9.27 5.76 -0.85
CA ALA A 532 -10.00 4.50 -0.85
C ALA A 532 -9.11 3.40 -0.25
N GLY A 533 -9.67 2.61 0.67
CA GLY A 533 -9.06 1.39 1.20
C GLY A 533 -9.73 0.15 0.63
N GLY A 534 -9.48 -1.02 1.21
CA GLY A 534 -10.02 -2.29 0.69
C GLY A 534 -11.56 -2.36 0.73
N GLN A 535 -12.15 -1.84 1.81
CA GLN A 535 -13.59 -1.92 2.10
C GLN A 535 -14.16 -0.63 2.71
N PHE A 536 -13.40 0.47 2.61
CA PHE A 536 -13.79 1.75 3.18
C PHE A 536 -13.23 2.91 2.37
N SER A 537 -13.74 4.11 2.65
CA SER A 537 -13.33 5.34 2.01
C SER A 537 -13.22 6.47 3.02
N VAL A 538 -12.30 7.39 2.75
CA VAL A 538 -12.04 8.58 3.57
C VAL A 538 -12.14 9.81 2.67
N PHE A 539 -12.76 10.86 3.17
CA PHE A 539 -12.88 12.16 2.50
C PHE A 539 -12.43 13.25 3.45
N THR A 540 -11.94 14.36 2.89
CA THR A 540 -11.62 15.54 3.70
C THR A 540 -12.21 16.82 3.14
N GLU A 541 -12.41 17.77 4.05
CA GLU A 541 -12.77 19.15 3.77
C GLU A 541 -11.78 20.07 4.50
N PRO A 542 -11.33 21.20 3.93
CA PRO A 542 -10.59 22.20 4.68
C PRO A 542 -11.42 22.73 5.86
N ALA A 543 -10.86 22.65 7.07
CA ALA A 543 -11.49 23.25 8.23
C ALA A 543 -11.57 24.77 8.04
N SER A 544 -12.75 25.35 8.35
CA SER A 544 -12.88 26.80 8.38
C SER A 544 -11.99 27.35 9.49
N VAL A 545 -11.17 28.35 9.16
CA VAL A 545 -10.22 29.02 10.07
C VAL A 545 -10.96 29.71 11.21
#